data_AF-A0A6I4NSK0-F1
#
_entry.id   AF-A0A6I4NSK0-F1
#
_cell.length_a   1.000
_cell.length_b   1.000
_cell.length_c   1.000
_cell.angle_alpha   90.00
_cell.angle_beta   90.00
_cell.angle_gamma   90.00
#
_symmetry.space_group_name_H-M   'P 1'
#
loop_
_entity.id
_entity.type
_entity.pdbx_description
1 polymer ?
#
loop_
_entity_poly.entity_id
_entity_poly.type
_entity_poly.pdbx_seq_one_letter_code
_entity_poly.pdbx_strand_id
1 'polypeptide(L)' 'MTASTPAEPAALDRTARAELLERLLVATAAAHGVHEAEELGGVYDEEWPHWYAEFLADAVSAAGYRIVQVER' A
#
# COMPACT_ATOMS: atom_id res chain seq x y z
N MET A 1 -9.53 -20.92 32.12
CA MET A 1 -8.81 -20.01 31.20
C MET A 1 -9.78 -19.55 30.13
N THR A 2 -10.37 -18.36 30.28
CA THR A 2 -11.17 -17.73 29.23
C THR A 2 -10.24 -16.85 28.42
N ALA A 3 -9.98 -17.21 27.16
CA ALA A 3 -9.28 -16.34 26.23
C ALA A 3 -10.18 -15.13 25.92
N SER A 4 -9.71 -13.92 26.22
CA SER A 4 -10.37 -12.70 25.78
C SER A 4 -10.29 -12.62 24.26
N THR A 5 -11.44 -12.53 23.59
CA THR A 5 -11.52 -12.22 22.17
C THR A 5 -10.81 -10.88 21.91
N PRO A 6 -9.85 -10.79 20.97
CA PRO A 6 -9.27 -9.51 20.62
C PRO A 6 -10.37 -8.61 20.03
N ALA A 7 -10.41 -7.34 20.45
CA ALA A 7 -11.33 -6.37 19.89
C ALA A 7 -11.14 -6.28 18.37
N GLU A 8 -12.24 -6.17 17.61
CA GLU A 8 -12.13 -5.94 16.17
C GLU A 8 -11.33 -4.65 15.91
N PRO A 9 -10.38 -4.67 14.96
CA PRO A 9 -9.65 -3.47 14.61
C PRO A 9 -10.62 -2.40 14.10
N ALA A 10 -10.58 -1.22 14.72
CA ALA A 10 -11.42 -0.09 14.31
C ALA A 10 -11.05 0.35 12.89
N ALA A 11 -12.06 0.57 12.05
CA ALA A 11 -11.85 1.12 10.72
C ALA A 11 -11.27 2.53 10.83
N LEU A 12 -10.24 2.83 10.03
CA LEU A 12 -9.73 4.19 9.89
C LEU A 12 -10.84 5.10 9.34
N ASP A 13 -10.93 6.33 9.83
CA ASP A 13 -11.76 7.35 9.19
C ASP A 13 -11.18 7.82 7.85
N ARG A 14 -11.88 8.72 7.15
CA ARG A 14 -11.43 9.21 5.84
C ARG A 14 -10.06 9.90 5.90
N THR A 15 -9.80 10.69 6.93
CA THR A 15 -8.57 11.48 7.05
C THR A 15 -7.39 10.57 7.30
N ALA A 16 -7.49 9.66 8.27
CA ALA A 16 -6.44 8.70 8.56
C ALA A 16 -6.16 7.77 7.36
N ARG A 17 -7.20 7.39 6.58
CA ARG A 17 -6.99 6.63 5.33
C ARG A 17 -6.23 7.44 4.28
N ALA A 18 -6.55 8.72 4.11
CA ALA A 18 -5.85 9.57 3.15
C ALA A 18 -4.37 9.74 3.51
N GLU A 19 -4.07 10.01 4.79
CA GLU A 19 -2.70 10.13 5.30
C GLU A 19 -1.91 8.83 5.16
N LEU A 20 -2.56 7.68 5.39
CA LEU A 20 -1.94 6.38 5.12
C LEU A 20 -1.59 6.24 3.64
N LEU A 21 -2.57 6.45 2.75
CA LEU A 21 -2.38 6.29 1.31
C LEU A 21 -1.32 7.23 0.75
N GLU A 22 -1.29 8.49 1.19
CA GLU A 22 -0.27 9.45 0.78
C GLU A 22 1.15 8.97 1.15
N ARG A 23 1.36 8.55 2.40
CA ARG A 23 2.67 8.03 2.83
C ARG A 23 3.09 6.81 2.01
N LEU A 24 2.17 5.89 1.76
CA LEU A 24 2.47 4.68 0.97
C LEU A 24 2.74 5.03 -0.50
N LEU A 25 2.03 6.00 -1.08
CA LEU A 25 2.26 6.47 -2.46
C LEU A 25 3.62 7.14 -2.61
N VAL A 26 4.04 7.96 -1.64
CA VAL A 26 5.38 8.57 -1.64
C VAL A 26 6.46 7.48 -1.59
N ALA A 27 6.30 6.47 -0.73
CA ALA A 27 7.24 5.35 -0.67
C ALA A 27 7.25 4.53 -1.98
N THR A 28 6.07 4.30 -2.58
CA THR A 28 5.92 3.60 -3.85
C THR A 28 6.63 4.34 -4.98
N ALA A 29 6.45 5.66 -5.07
CA ALA A 29 7.11 6.48 -6.08
C ALA A 29 8.64 6.49 -5.93
N ALA A 30 9.15 6.54 -4.71
CA ALA A 30 10.57 6.44 -4.44
C ALA A 30 11.14 5.07 -4.86
N ALA A 31 10.43 3.99 -4.55
CA ALA A 31 10.84 2.64 -4.94
C ALA A 31 10.76 2.42 -6.46
N HIS A 32 9.74 2.95 -7.12
CA HIS A 32 9.61 2.89 -8.57
C HIS A 32 10.74 3.64 -9.28
N GLY A 33 11.14 4.81 -8.77
CA GLY A 33 12.29 5.54 -9.32
C GLY A 33 13.59 4.74 -9.27
N VAL A 34 13.78 3.89 -8.24
CA VAL A 34 14.90 2.95 -8.17
C VAL A 34 14.73 1.83 -9.19
N HIS A 35 13.55 1.22 -9.29
CA HIS A 35 13.25 0.18 -10.29
C HIS A 35 13.51 0.68 -11.72
N GLU A 36 13.04 1.87 -12.06
CA GLU A 36 13.24 2.47 -13.38
C GLU A 36 14.74 2.70 -13.65
N ALA A 37 15.47 3.26 -12.68
CA ALA A 37 16.90 3.54 -12.85
C ALA A 37 17.76 2.28 -12.91
N GLU A 38 17.50 1.30 -12.05
CA GLU A 38 18.37 0.14 -11.84
C GLU A 38 17.97 -1.08 -12.66
N GLU A 39 16.67 -1.34 -12.81
CA GLU A 39 16.16 -2.54 -13.50
C GLU A 39 15.79 -2.26 -14.96
N LEU A 40 15.24 -1.08 -15.25
CA LEU A 40 14.89 -0.67 -16.62
C LEU A 40 15.99 0.15 -17.30
N GLY A 41 17.10 0.41 -16.61
CA GLY A 41 18.24 1.15 -17.15
C GLY A 41 17.93 2.63 -17.44
N GLY A 42 17.02 3.23 -16.67
CA GLY A 42 16.56 4.61 -16.83
C GLY A 42 15.57 4.82 -17.98
N VAL A 43 15.03 3.74 -18.55
CA VAL A 43 13.96 3.81 -19.54
C VAL A 43 12.63 3.94 -18.83
N TYR A 44 11.77 4.85 -19.31
CA TYR A 44 10.43 5.04 -18.78
C TYR A 44 9.65 3.73 -18.73
N ASP A 45 9.09 3.43 -17.57
CA ASP A 45 8.25 2.25 -17.38
C ASP A 45 6.85 2.47 -17.96
N GLU A 46 6.51 1.80 -19.07
CA GLU A 46 5.15 1.84 -19.64
C GLU A 46 4.13 1.07 -18.75
N GLU A 47 4.62 0.13 -17.93
CA GLU A 47 3.80 -0.70 -17.04
C GLU A 47 3.74 -0.12 -15.61
N TRP A 48 4.16 1.14 -15.44
CA TRP A 48 4.17 1.82 -14.14
C TRP A 48 2.85 1.71 -13.35
N PRO A 49 1.63 1.75 -13.95
CA PRO A 49 0.41 1.65 -13.17
C PRO A 49 0.26 0.26 -12.52
N HIS A 50 0.67 -0.80 -13.22
CA HIS A 50 0.62 -2.16 -12.69
C HIS A 50 1.66 -2.32 -11.58
N TRP A 51 2.89 -1.86 -11.80
CA TRP A 51 3.96 -1.90 -10.80
C TRP A 51 3.56 -1.18 -9.51
N TYR A 52 2.98 0.03 -9.62
CA TYR A 52 2.48 0.79 -8.48
C TYR A 52 1.40 0.03 -7.71
N ALA A 53 0.46 -0.60 -8.42
CA ALA A 53 -0.65 -1.32 -7.79
C ALA A 53 -0.16 -2.51 -6.95
N GLU A 54 0.76 -3.31 -7.49
CA GLU A 54 1.34 -4.46 -6.79
C GLU A 54 2.17 -4.00 -5.58
N PHE A 55 3.07 -3.03 -5.78
CA PHE A 55 3.91 -2.51 -4.69
C PHE A 55 3.07 -1.88 -3.57
N LEU A 56 2.04 -1.11 -3.93
CA LEU A 56 1.15 -0.47 -2.96
C LEU A 56 0.34 -1.52 -2.18
N ALA A 57 -0.13 -2.60 -2.83
CA ALA A 57 -0.84 -3.69 -2.17
C ALA A 57 0.04 -4.41 -1.13
N ASP A 58 1.30 -4.66 -1.49
CA ASP A 58 2.30 -5.21 -0.57
C ASP A 58 2.59 -4.24 0.58
N ALA A 59 2.77 -2.95 0.29
CA ALA A 59 3.04 -1.93 1.30
C ALA A 59 1.88 -1.74 2.29
N VAL A 60 0.63 -1.84 1.83
CA VAL A 60 -0.57 -1.84 2.70
C VAL A 60 -0.49 -3.00 3.69
N SER A 61 -0.19 -4.20 3.19
CA SER A 61 -0.08 -5.42 4.00
C SER A 61 1.08 -5.33 5.01
N ALA A 62 2.24 -4.87 4.56
CA ALA A 62 3.42 -4.66 5.39
C ALA A 62 3.20 -3.60 6.50
N ALA A 63 2.36 -2.59 6.23
CA ALA A 63 1.96 -1.59 7.22
C ALA A 63 0.91 -2.09 8.22
N GLY A 64 0.49 -3.36 8.14
CA GLY A 64 -0.50 -3.96 9.05
C GLY A 64 -1.96 -3.64 8.69
N TYR A 65 -2.21 -3.17 7.47
CA TYR A 65 -3.54 -2.89 6.95
C TYR A 65 -3.95 -3.96 5.94
N ARG A 66 -5.26 -4.07 5.69
CA ARG A 66 -5.82 -4.90 4.62
C ARG A 66 -6.90 -4.13 3.88
N ILE A 67 -6.94 -4.28 2.57
CA ILE A 67 -8.06 -3.79 1.75
C ILE A 67 -9.18 -4.82 1.86
N VAL A 68 -10.37 -4.37 2.26
CA VAL A 68 -11.57 -5.20 2.35
C VAL A 68 -12.66 -4.61 1.47
N GLN A 69 -13.35 -5.47 0.73
CA GLN A 69 -14.55 -5.09 0.02
C GLN A 69 -15.70 -5.07 1.03
N VAL A 70 -16.32 -3.90 1.23
CA VAL A 70 -17.39 -3.73 2.23
C VAL A 70 -18.74 -4.12 1.63
N GLU A 71 -19.06 -3.62 0.43
CA GLU A 71 -20.27 -3.96 -0.36
C GLU A 71 -19.94 -3.84 -1.87
N ARG A 72 -20.72 -4.47 -2.75
CA ARG A 72 -20.53 -4.48 -4.22
C ARG A 72 -21.45 -3.50 -4.93
#